data_AF-A0A7X7ECQ9-F1
#
_entry.id   AF-A0A7X7ECQ9-F1
#
_cell.length_a   1.000
_cell.length_b   1.000
_cell.length_c   1.000
_cell.angle_alpha   90.00
_cell.angle_beta   90.00
_cell.angle_gamma   90.00
#
_symmetry.space_group_name_H-M   'P 1'
#
loop_
_entity.id
_entity.type
_entity.pdbx_description
1 polymer ?
#
loop_
_entity_poly.entity_id
_entity_poly.type
_entity_poly.pdbx_seq_one_letter_code
_entity_poly.pdbx_strand_id
1 'polypeptide(L)'
;MDRKSQEIMEKKIYLLAKNGGQCEVCHQPLALSDCQLAHRIPQTKYNLKTYGKTVLHHEYNLAAVCSLGCNSAVLLSPATHPLEAAELIERIRENLRGYNK
;
A
#
# COMPACT_ATOMS: atom_id res chain seq x y z
N MET A 1 13.76 12.58 14.88
CA MET A 1 12.90 11.85 13.92
C MET A 1 11.52 12.46 14.03
N ASP A 2 10.93 12.93 12.95
CA ASP A 2 9.60 13.52 12.97
C ASP A 2 8.51 12.43 13.00
N ARG A 3 7.32 12.78 13.48
CA ARG A 3 6.18 11.86 13.64
C ARG A 3 5.81 11.13 12.35
N LYS A 4 5.87 11.82 11.20
CA LYS A 4 5.51 11.21 9.92
C LYS A 4 6.53 10.17 9.50
N SER A 5 7.81 10.41 9.73
CA SER A 5 8.87 9.41 9.52
C SER A 5 8.69 8.17 10.41
N GLN A 6 8.24 8.36 11.66
CA GLN A 6 7.90 7.25 12.56
C GLN A 6 6.72 6.43 12.03
N GLU A 7 5.61 7.08 11.64
CA GLU A 7 4.43 6.41 11.08
C GLU A 7 4.76 5.61 9.80
N ILE A 8 5.64 6.13 8.95
CA ILE A 8 6.11 5.42 7.75
C ILE A 8 6.96 4.20 8.14
N MET A 9 7.86 4.35 9.12
CA MET A 9 8.71 3.26 9.59
C MET A 9 7.88 2.13 10.21
N GLU A 10 6.89 2.46 11.05
CA GLU A 10 5.96 1.49 11.63
C GLU A 10 5.19 0.72 10.56
N LYS A 11 4.69 1.41 9.51
CA LYS A 11 4.03 0.76 8.38
C LYS A 11 4.96 -0.19 7.61
N LYS A 12 6.23 0.18 7.41
CA LYS A 12 7.22 -0.71 6.78
C LYS A 12 7.44 -1.96 7.62
N ILE A 13 7.64 -1.80 8.93
CA ILE A 13 7.85 -2.92 9.85
C ILE A 13 6.64 -3.86 9.83
N TYR A 14 5.43 -3.32 9.94
CA TYR A 14 4.20 -4.09 9.92
C TYR A 14 4.03 -4.91 8.63
N LEU A 15 4.18 -4.27 7.46
CA LEU A 15 4.03 -4.96 6.17
C LEU A 15 5.13 -5.98 5.92
N LEU A 16 6.38 -5.68 6.29
CA LEU A 16 7.47 -6.65 6.19
C LEU A 16 7.22 -7.87 7.07
N ALA A 17 6.81 -7.68 8.31
CA ALA A 17 6.47 -8.79 9.21
C ALA A 17 5.34 -9.65 8.63
N LYS A 18 4.29 -9.01 8.09
CA LYS A 18 3.15 -9.68 7.47
C LYS A 18 3.54 -10.51 6.24
N ASN A 19 4.48 -10.04 5.44
CA ASN A 19 4.92 -10.70 4.21
C ASN A 19 6.16 -11.59 4.41
N GLY A 20 6.53 -11.91 5.65
CA GLY A 20 7.68 -12.79 5.95
C GLY A 20 9.04 -12.17 5.61
N GLY A 21 9.15 -10.85 5.56
CA GLY A 21 10.39 -10.14 5.26
C GLY A 21 10.80 -10.20 3.79
N GLN A 22 9.83 -10.39 2.88
CA GLN A 22 10.08 -10.52 1.44
C GLN A 22 9.35 -9.43 0.64
N CYS A 23 9.88 -9.15 -0.55
CA CYS A 23 9.18 -8.31 -1.52
C CYS A 23 7.91 -9.01 -2.02
N GLU A 24 6.78 -8.29 -2.07
CA GLU A 24 5.50 -8.85 -2.52
C GLU A 24 5.46 -9.24 -4.00
N VAL A 25 6.43 -8.77 -4.80
CA VAL A 25 6.47 -9.00 -6.26
C VAL A 25 7.49 -10.07 -6.63
N CYS A 26 8.75 -9.89 -6.24
CA CYS A 26 9.84 -10.79 -6.64
C CYS A 26 10.22 -11.81 -5.56
N HIS A 27 9.61 -11.73 -4.37
CA HIS A 27 9.82 -12.61 -3.22
C HIS A 27 11.26 -12.68 -2.68
N GLN A 28 12.14 -11.79 -3.14
CA GLN A 28 13.48 -11.67 -2.60
C GLN A 28 13.42 -11.12 -1.15
N PRO A 29 14.36 -11.53 -0.28
CA PRO A 29 14.50 -10.96 1.06
C PRO A 29 14.59 -9.44 1.00
N LEU A 30 13.85 -8.76 1.86
CA LEU A 30 13.72 -7.32 1.87
C LEU A 30 14.06 -6.75 3.25
N ALA A 31 15.20 -6.06 3.33
CA ALA A 31 15.58 -5.34 4.54
C ALA A 31 14.71 -4.10 4.75
N LEU A 32 14.57 -3.67 6.01
CA LEU A 32 13.79 -2.47 6.37
C LEU A 32 14.33 -1.20 5.69
N SER A 33 15.65 -1.10 5.53
CA SER A 33 16.34 0.01 4.85
C SER A 33 15.93 0.14 3.39
N ASP A 34 15.83 -0.99 2.69
CA ASP A 34 15.60 -1.05 1.24
C ASP A 34 14.11 -1.15 0.88
N CYS A 35 13.26 -1.40 1.88
CA CYS A 35 11.82 -1.49 1.72
C CYS A 35 11.21 -0.16 1.28
N GLN A 36 10.57 -0.16 0.12
CA GLN A 36 9.69 0.90 -0.34
C GLN A 36 8.23 0.54 -0.01
N LEU A 37 7.44 1.54 0.38
CA LEU A 37 5.98 1.41 0.47
C LEU A 37 5.34 1.89 -0.83
N ALA A 38 5.05 0.94 -1.71
CA ALA A 38 4.38 1.20 -2.97
C ALA A 38 2.86 1.33 -2.75
N HIS A 39 2.23 2.31 -3.38
CA HIS A 39 0.77 2.42 -3.39
C HIS A 39 0.24 1.68 -4.62
N ARG A 40 -0.72 0.76 -4.44
CA ARG A 40 -1.44 0.11 -5.54
C ARG A 40 -2.33 1.10 -6.27
N ILE A 41 -3.23 1.77 -5.54
CA ILE A 41 -3.97 2.96 -6.01
C ILE A 41 -3.08 4.18 -5.79
N PRO A 42 -2.67 4.90 -6.85
CA PRO A 42 -1.72 6.00 -6.73
C PRO A 42 -2.21 7.12 -5.82
N GLN A 43 -1.32 7.72 -5.03
CA GLN A 43 -1.61 8.89 -4.20
C GLN A 43 -1.61 10.20 -5.00
N THR A 44 -2.48 10.30 -6.01
CA THR A 44 -2.70 11.56 -6.74
C THR A 44 -3.62 12.49 -5.96
N LYS A 45 -3.58 13.80 -6.26
CA LYS A 45 -4.54 14.77 -5.69
C LYS A 45 -6.00 14.38 -5.97
N TYR A 46 -6.27 13.84 -7.16
CA TYR A 46 -7.58 13.35 -7.55
C TYR A 46 -8.01 12.17 -6.67
N ASN A 47 -7.21 11.10 -6.60
CA ASN A 47 -7.54 9.92 -5.80
C ASN A 47 -7.66 10.24 -4.30
N LEU A 48 -6.82 11.16 -3.80
CA LEU A 48 -6.89 11.61 -2.42
C LEU A 48 -8.22 12.31 -2.11
N LYS A 49 -8.72 13.13 -3.04
CA LYS A 49 -10.03 13.79 -2.93
C LYS A 49 -11.17 12.77 -3.05
N THR A 50 -11.05 11.80 -3.95
CA THR A 50 -12.11 10.83 -4.25
C THR A 50 -12.27 9.75 -3.17
N TYR A 51 -11.16 9.21 -2.64
CA TYR A 51 -11.18 8.05 -1.74
C TYR A 51 -10.75 8.39 -0.30
N GLY A 52 -10.07 9.51 -0.09
CA GLY A 52 -9.58 9.93 1.22
C GLY A 52 -8.28 9.25 1.66
N LYS A 53 -7.66 9.82 2.71
CA LYS A 53 -6.40 9.33 3.29
C LYS A 53 -6.53 7.94 3.90
N THR A 54 -7.67 7.63 4.51
CA THR A 54 -7.94 6.35 5.18
C THR A 54 -7.87 5.19 4.20
N VAL A 55 -8.45 5.34 3.01
CA VAL A 55 -8.37 4.33 1.94
C VAL A 55 -6.97 4.28 1.33
N LEU A 56 -6.40 5.44 0.97
CA LEU A 56 -5.11 5.44 0.27
C LEU A 56 -3.92 4.98 1.12
N HIS A 57 -3.94 5.21 2.43
CA HIS A 57 -2.88 4.77 3.34
C HIS A 57 -3.23 3.46 4.08
N HIS A 58 -4.29 2.79 3.64
CA HIS A 58 -4.68 1.47 4.14
C HIS A 58 -3.63 0.43 3.80
N GLU A 59 -3.45 -0.57 4.68
CA GLU A 59 -2.45 -1.64 4.46
C GLU A 59 -2.69 -2.41 3.16
N TYR A 60 -3.95 -2.63 2.75
CA TYR A 60 -4.23 -3.33 1.48
C TYR A 60 -3.85 -2.49 0.25
N ASN A 61 -3.84 -1.16 0.38
CA ASN A 61 -3.38 -0.29 -0.70
C ASN A 61 -1.85 -0.15 -0.74
N LEU A 62 -1.14 -0.62 0.29
CA LEU A 62 0.31 -0.51 0.41
C LEU A 62 0.97 -1.86 0.16
N ALA A 63 2.10 -1.85 -0.54
CA ALA A 63 2.92 -3.03 -0.75
C ALA A 63 4.38 -2.77 -0.33
N ALA A 64 4.99 -3.72 0.36
CA ALA A 64 6.42 -3.73 0.65
C ALA A 64 7.20 -4.25 -0.56
N VAL A 65 8.00 -3.39 -1.20
CA VAL A 65 8.72 -3.73 -2.43
C VAL A 65 10.19 -3.32 -2.39
N CYS A 66 11.04 -4.01 -3.15
CA CYS A 66 12.49 -3.82 -3.13
C CYS A 66 13.01 -2.76 -4.12
N SER A 67 12.21 -2.34 -5.11
CA SER A 67 12.68 -1.46 -6.17
C SER A 67 11.54 -0.71 -6.86
N LEU A 68 11.90 0.33 -7.63
CA LEU A 68 10.94 1.06 -8.46
C LEU A 68 10.26 0.16 -9.51
N GLY A 69 10.95 -0.87 -10.01
CA GLY A 69 10.34 -1.84 -10.94
C GLY A 69 9.25 -2.66 -10.26
N CYS A 70 9.50 -3.17 -9.05
CA CYS A 70 8.49 -3.87 -8.27
C CYS A 70 7.36 -2.93 -7.79
N ASN A 71 7.67 -1.65 -7.53
CA ASN A 71 6.67 -0.63 -7.23
C ASN A 71 5.70 -0.43 -8.41
N SER A 72 6.23 -0.26 -9.63
CA SER A 72 5.40 -0.16 -10.83
C SER A 72 4.59 -1.42 -11.11
N ALA A 73 5.11 -2.60 -10.78
CA ALA A 73 4.43 -3.88 -11.00
C ALA A 73 3.16 -4.05 -10.15
N VAL A 74 3.05 -3.37 -8.99
CA VAL A 74 1.84 -3.43 -8.14
C VAL A 74 0.83 -2.32 -8.45
N LEU A 75 1.06 -1.51 -9.46
CA LEU A 75 0.25 -0.33 -9.77
C LEU A 75 -1.12 -0.72 -10.34
N LEU A 76 -2.19 -0.42 -9.61
CA LEU A 76 -3.57 -0.62 -10.01
C LEU A 76 -4.26 0.74 -10.19
N SER A 77 -3.77 1.54 -11.13
CA SER A 77 -4.37 2.86 -11.40
C SER A 77 -5.82 2.69 -11.89
N PRO A 78 -6.82 3.38 -11.31
CA PRO A 78 -8.21 3.30 -11.78
C PRO A 78 -8.40 3.69 -13.25
N ALA A 79 -7.46 4.45 -13.83
CA ALA A 79 -7.49 4.84 -15.23
C ALA A 79 -7.09 3.70 -16.20
N THR A 80 -6.29 2.73 -15.73
CA THR A 80 -5.77 1.63 -16.56
C THR A 80 -6.24 0.25 -16.10
N HIS A 81 -6.60 0.10 -14.82
CA HIS A 81 -7.09 -1.13 -14.18
C HIS A 81 -8.37 -0.82 -13.39
N PRO A 82 -9.46 -0.39 -14.07
CA PRO A 82 -10.65 0.12 -13.39
C PRO A 82 -11.37 -0.93 -12.54
N LEU A 83 -11.36 -2.21 -12.97
CA LEU A 83 -12.05 -3.29 -12.27
C LEU A 83 -11.28 -3.67 -11.00
N GLU A 84 -9.98 -3.95 -11.12
CA GLU A 84 -9.11 -4.34 -10.02
C GLU A 84 -8.98 -3.21 -8.98
N ALA A 85 -8.94 -1.95 -9.45
CA ALA A 85 -8.96 -0.80 -8.58
C ALA A 85 -10.26 -0.71 -7.77
N ALA A 86 -11.42 -0.90 -8.43
CA ALA A 86 -12.71 -0.85 -7.77
C ALA A 86 -12.84 -1.97 -6.73
N GLU A 87 -12.44 -3.20 -7.07
CA GLU A 87 -12.43 -4.35 -6.15
C GLU A 87 -11.55 -4.08 -4.93
N LEU A 88 -10.34 -3.56 -5.13
CA LEU A 88 -9.44 -3.22 -4.03
C LEU A 88 -10.04 -2.14 -3.11
N ILE A 89 -10.65 -1.10 -3.70
CA ILE A 89 -11.28 -0.02 -2.93
C ILE A 89 -12.46 -0.55 -2.10
N GLU A 90 -13.32 -1.38 -2.68
CA GLU A 90 -14.44 -1.97 -1.93
C GLU A 90 -13.94 -2.89 -0.82
N ARG A 91 -12.94 -3.74 -1.09
CA ARG A 91 -12.32 -4.57 -0.05
C ARG A 91 -11.77 -3.76 1.11
N ILE A 92 -11.14 -2.62 0.83
CA ILE A 92 -10.66 -1.69 1.88
C ILE A 92 -11.84 -1.11 2.66
N ARG A 93 -12.90 -0.66 1.98
CA ARG A 93 -14.10 -0.10 2.63
C ARG A 93 -14.79 -1.12 3.51
N GLU A 94 -14.89 -2.36 3.07
CA GLU A 94 -15.46 -3.46 3.86
C GLU A 94 -14.61 -3.76 5.10
N ASN A 95 -13.28 -3.82 4.95
CA ASN A 95 -12.38 -4.00 6.09
C ASN A 95 -12.55 -2.88 7.14
N LEU A 96 -12.65 -1.63 6.68
CA LEU A 96 -12.90 -0.48 7.56
C LEU A 96 -14.28 -0.52 8.23
N ARG A 97 -15.33 -1.03 7.56
CA ARG A 97 -16.66 -1.23 8.17
C ARG A 97 -16.63 -2.33 9.23
N GLY A 98 -15.92 -3.43 8.96
CA GLY A 98 -15.77 -4.57 9.86
C GLY A 98 -15.01 -4.25 11.15
N TYR A 99 -14.10 -3.28 11.12
CA TYR A 99 -13.36 -2.80 12.30
C TYR A 99 -14.22 -2.01 13.31
N ASN A 100 -15.42 -1.57 12.92
CA ASN A 100 -16.34 -0.78 13.75
C ASN A 100 -17.46 -1.64 14.38
N LYS A 101 -17.29 -2.96 14.43
CA LYS A 101 -18.16 -3.91 15.15
C LYS A 101 -17.39 -4.51 16.31
#